data_AF-A0A7X8DNU6-F1
#
_entry.id   AF-A0A7X8DNU6-F1
#
_cell.length_a   1.000
_cell.length_b   1.000
_cell.length_c   1.000
_cell.angle_alpha   90.00
_cell.angle_beta   90.00
_cell.angle_gamma   90.00
#
_symmetry.space_group_name_H-M   'P 1'
#
loop_
_entity.id
_entity.type
_entity.pdbx_description
1 polymer ?
#
loop_
_entity_poly.entity_id
_entity_poly.type
_entity_poly.pdbx_seq_one_letter_code
_entity_poly.pdbx_strand_id
1 'polypeptide(L)'
;MSIRINKLIIYLFYLLLFFIFHSCLIQVCKESKYREKRATKYINQTSIKVEDIKRLLVEDTLHYKVVIIYSPCCGSCRSHMQTTYKRFVFNTDSTVKYYFITDSYDGIKYNESFLKSCGIKPDKMYYLKDTFNINKENNIVNYIFPSDDKITGEFGVPISLVISKNNKLKKAYISIDYGNGVHQYFKAMPLFYLKNYNFDEINFDKIEIEPEINWEICSPNKKK
;
A
#
# COMPACT_ATOMS: atom_id res chain seq x y z
N MET A 1 -33.34 30.98 32.17
CA MET A 1 -33.57 29.56 32.51
C MET A 1 -32.22 28.86 32.52
N SER A 2 -31.62 28.67 33.70
CA SER A 2 -30.25 28.17 33.83
C SER A 2 -30.24 26.65 33.77
N ILE A 3 -29.65 26.08 32.72
CA ILE A 3 -29.48 24.64 32.58
C ILE A 3 -28.39 24.22 33.58
N ARG A 4 -28.78 23.76 34.76
CA ARG A 4 -27.87 23.04 35.66
C ARG A 4 -27.58 21.68 35.03
N ILE A 5 -26.59 21.64 34.13
CA ILE A 5 -26.05 20.37 33.64
C ILE A 5 -25.43 19.66 34.85
N ASN A 6 -26.03 18.54 35.22
CA ASN A 6 -25.65 17.79 36.39
C ASN A 6 -24.24 17.19 36.16
N LYS A 7 -23.23 17.60 36.96
CA LYS A 7 -21.84 17.13 36.83
C LYS A 7 -21.73 15.61 36.82
N LEU A 8 -22.66 14.92 37.48
CA LEU A 8 -22.79 13.46 37.49
C LEU A 8 -23.08 12.88 36.10
N ILE A 9 -23.91 13.54 35.29
CA ILE A 9 -24.28 13.09 33.93
C ILE A 9 -23.09 13.24 32.99
N ILE A 10 -22.35 14.35 33.08
CA ILE A 10 -21.11 14.55 32.31
C ILE A 10 -20.09 13.47 32.67
N TYR A 11 -19.89 13.21 33.97
CA TYR A 11 -18.96 12.18 34.44
C TYR A 11 -19.36 10.78 33.95
N LEU A 12 -20.64 10.41 34.05
CA LEU A 12 -21.17 9.14 33.52
C LEU A 12 -20.98 9.02 32.01
N PHE A 13 -21.15 10.11 31.25
CA PHE A 13 -20.93 10.11 29.81
C PHE A 13 -19.45 9.89 29.43
N TYR A 14 -18.51 10.54 30.14
CA TYR A 14 -17.07 10.27 29.96
C TYR A 14 -16.70 8.84 30.33
N LEU A 15 -17.29 8.29 31.40
CA LEU A 15 -17.05 6.93 31.84
C LEU A 15 -17.59 5.90 30.83
N LEU A 16 -18.76 6.18 30.23
CA LEU A 16 -19.34 5.37 29.17
C LEU A 16 -18.49 5.42 27.89
N LEU A 17 -18.06 6.61 27.47
CA LEU A 17 -17.12 6.76 26.35
C LEU A 17 -15.82 6.01 26.63
N PHE A 18 -15.25 6.14 27.83
CA PHE A 18 -14.04 5.42 28.23
C PHE A 18 -14.21 3.89 28.12
N PHE A 19 -15.34 3.34 28.57
CA PHE A 19 -15.63 1.91 28.45
C PHE A 19 -15.88 1.46 27.00
N ILE A 20 -16.53 2.28 26.17
CA ILE A 20 -16.74 2.00 24.74
C ILE A 20 -15.39 2.01 24.00
N PHE A 21 -14.52 2.97 24.29
CA PHE A 21 -13.18 3.03 23.67
C PHE A 21 -12.27 1.89 24.15
N HIS A 22 -12.30 1.54 25.44
CA HIS A 22 -11.52 0.41 25.97
C HIS A 22 -11.98 -0.94 25.41
N SER A 23 -13.29 -1.17 25.33
CA SER A 23 -13.83 -2.42 24.78
C SER A 23 -13.51 -2.61 23.30
N CYS A 24 -13.60 -1.54 22.51
CA CYS A 24 -13.23 -1.56 21.09
C CYS A 24 -11.72 -1.84 20.90
N LEU A 25 -10.84 -1.18 21.65
CA LEU A 25 -9.39 -1.41 21.61
C LEU A 25 -9.01 -2.84 21.99
N ILE A 26 -9.61 -3.40 23.04
CA ILE A 26 -9.33 -4.76 23.50
C ILE A 26 -9.79 -5.79 22.44
N GLN A 27 -10.94 -5.57 21.80
CA GLN A 27 -11.47 -6.48 20.80
C GLN A 27 -10.63 -6.48 19.52
N VAL A 28 -10.23 -5.31 19.03
CA VAL A 28 -9.33 -5.16 17.87
C VAL A 28 -7.98 -5.84 18.13
N CYS A 29 -7.41 -5.66 19.33
CA CYS A 29 -6.15 -6.31 19.72
C CYS A 29 -6.25 -7.84 19.85
N LYS A 30 -7.40 -8.38 20.29
CA LYS A 30 -7.63 -9.83 20.34
C LYS A 30 -7.78 -10.42 18.94
N GLU A 31 -8.51 -9.73 18.07
CA GLU A 31 -8.72 -10.16 16.69
C GLU A 31 -7.40 -10.13 15.90
N SER A 32 -6.54 -9.12 16.12
CA SER A 32 -5.24 -9.05 15.47
C SER A 32 -4.31 -10.20 15.88
N LYS A 33 -4.20 -10.51 17.18
CA LYS A 33 -3.41 -11.66 17.67
C LYS A 33 -3.94 -12.99 17.13
N TYR A 34 -5.26 -13.14 17.04
CA TYR A 34 -5.88 -14.35 16.50
C TYR A 34 -5.54 -14.56 15.03
N ARG A 35 -5.67 -13.50 14.23
CA ARG A 35 -5.39 -13.54 12.79
C ARG A 35 -3.89 -13.70 12.51
N GLU A 36 -3.01 -13.08 13.31
CA GLU A 36 -1.56 -13.31 13.27
C GLU A 36 -1.22 -14.80 13.52
N LYS A 37 -1.80 -15.42 14.54
CA LYS A 37 -1.60 -16.86 14.83
C LYS A 37 -2.12 -17.78 13.72
N ARG A 38 -3.09 -17.35 12.91
CA ARG A 38 -3.53 -18.09 11.72
C ARG A 38 -2.57 -17.91 10.56
N ALA A 39 -2.00 -16.71 10.39
CA ALA A 39 -1.05 -16.42 9.33
C ALA A 39 0.21 -17.29 9.42
N THR A 40 0.70 -17.58 10.63
CA THR A 40 1.88 -18.45 10.84
C THR A 40 1.69 -19.91 10.38
N LYS A 41 0.45 -20.34 10.10
CA LYS A 41 0.18 -21.67 9.53
C LYS A 41 0.52 -21.77 8.04
N TYR A 42 0.68 -20.65 7.35
CA TYR A 42 1.01 -20.61 5.93
C TYR A 42 2.53 -20.58 5.75
N ILE A 43 3.16 -21.75 5.84
CA ILE A 43 4.63 -21.93 5.85
C ILE A 43 5.37 -21.33 4.64
N ASN A 44 4.69 -21.21 3.49
CA ASN A 44 5.26 -20.63 2.27
C ASN A 44 5.17 -19.10 2.23
N GLN A 45 4.66 -18.47 3.29
CA GLN A 45 4.46 -17.03 3.38
C GLN A 45 5.24 -16.47 4.58
N THR A 46 6.15 -15.55 4.30
CA THR A 46 7.06 -14.96 5.29
C THR A 46 6.51 -13.63 5.79
N SER A 47 6.35 -13.50 7.12
CA SER A 47 6.06 -12.19 7.70
C SER A 47 7.23 -11.25 7.49
N ILE A 48 6.97 -10.03 7.06
CA ILE A 48 8.00 -9.01 6.89
C ILE A 48 7.57 -7.71 7.59
N LYS A 49 8.53 -7.02 8.20
CA LYS A 49 8.33 -5.67 8.71
C LYS A 49 8.83 -4.64 7.70
N VAL A 50 8.35 -3.40 7.80
CA VAL A 50 8.80 -2.29 6.96
C VAL A 50 10.30 -2.02 7.11
N GLU A 51 10.86 -2.20 8.32
CA GLU A 51 12.31 -2.13 8.55
C GLU A 51 13.09 -3.17 7.72
N ASP A 52 12.56 -4.39 7.62
CA ASP A 52 13.17 -5.47 6.84
C ASP A 52 13.01 -5.24 5.33
N ILE A 53 11.88 -4.68 4.90
CA ILE A 53 11.69 -4.26 3.50
C ILE A 53 12.76 -3.22 3.15
N LYS A 54 12.93 -2.19 3.98
CA LYS A 54 13.94 -1.15 3.75
C LYS A 54 15.33 -1.76 3.60
N ARG A 55 15.71 -2.67 4.49
CA ARG A 55 17.00 -3.36 4.42
C ARG A 55 17.14 -4.18 3.14
N LEU A 56 16.16 -5.01 2.80
CA LEU A 56 16.15 -5.81 1.57
C LEU A 56 16.33 -4.96 0.30
N LEU A 57 15.71 -3.78 0.28
CA LEU A 57 15.78 -2.89 -0.88
C LEU A 57 17.11 -2.14 -0.96
N VAL A 58 17.68 -1.76 0.19
CA VAL A 58 18.93 -0.99 0.27
C VAL A 58 20.17 -1.87 0.00
N GLU A 59 20.14 -3.12 0.46
CA GLU A 59 21.27 -4.06 0.31
C GLU A 59 21.46 -4.54 -1.13
N ASP A 60 20.38 -4.64 -1.92
CA ASP A 60 20.47 -5.05 -3.33
C ASP A 60 20.75 -3.88 -4.26
N THR A 61 22.03 -3.64 -4.54
CA THR A 61 22.48 -2.59 -5.46
C THR A 61 22.68 -3.07 -6.89
N LEU A 62 22.51 -4.37 -7.17
CA LEU A 62 22.73 -4.96 -8.48
C LEU A 62 21.48 -4.87 -9.38
N HIS A 63 20.30 -4.84 -8.77
CA HIS A 63 19.03 -4.91 -9.48
C HIS A 63 18.23 -3.61 -9.33
N TYR A 64 17.42 -3.31 -10.34
CA TYR A 64 16.21 -2.53 -10.14
C TYR A 64 15.23 -3.33 -9.30
N LYS A 65 14.41 -2.66 -8.49
CA LYS A 65 13.41 -3.32 -7.66
C LYS A 65 12.04 -2.76 -7.92
N VAL A 66 11.05 -3.64 -8.04
CA VAL A 66 9.64 -3.30 -8.09
C VAL A 66 8.95 -3.96 -6.90
N VAL A 67 8.48 -3.16 -5.95
CA VAL A 67 7.72 -3.64 -4.80
C VAL A 67 6.24 -3.39 -5.05
N ILE A 68 5.42 -4.43 -4.96
CA ILE A 68 3.98 -4.35 -5.12
C ILE A 68 3.35 -4.73 -3.80
N ILE A 69 2.72 -3.75 -3.15
CA ILE A 69 1.94 -3.97 -1.93
C ILE A 69 0.47 -4.04 -2.32
N TYR A 70 -0.20 -5.15 -2.00
CA TYR A 70 -1.55 -5.45 -2.48
C TYR A 70 -2.35 -6.27 -1.47
N SER A 71 -3.65 -6.41 -1.72
CA SER A 71 -4.51 -7.34 -1.00
C SER A 71 -5.15 -8.36 -1.97
N PRO A 72 -5.08 -9.68 -1.71
CA PRO A 72 -5.77 -10.71 -2.49
C PRO A 72 -7.30 -10.52 -2.56
N CYS A 73 -7.87 -9.79 -1.60
CA CYS A 73 -9.30 -9.53 -1.49
C CYS A 73 -9.74 -8.23 -2.20
N CYS A 74 -8.81 -7.48 -2.80
CA CYS A 74 -9.07 -6.18 -3.40
C CYS A 74 -9.32 -6.31 -4.91
N GLY A 75 -10.49 -5.84 -5.37
CA GLY A 75 -10.91 -5.92 -6.78
C GLY A 75 -9.99 -5.18 -7.73
N SER A 76 -9.63 -3.93 -7.39
CA SER A 76 -8.66 -3.13 -8.17
C SER A 76 -7.29 -3.80 -8.22
N CYS A 77 -6.88 -4.44 -7.13
CA CYS A 77 -5.63 -5.20 -7.05
C CYS A 77 -5.64 -6.37 -8.03
N ARG A 78 -6.75 -7.12 -8.11
CA ARG A 78 -6.91 -8.18 -9.12
C ARG A 78 -6.75 -7.65 -10.54
N SER A 79 -7.44 -6.56 -10.87
CA SER A 79 -7.38 -5.94 -12.20
C SER A 79 -5.95 -5.55 -12.57
N HIS A 80 -5.26 -4.80 -11.70
CA HIS A 80 -3.89 -4.35 -11.94
C HIS A 80 -2.88 -5.51 -11.98
N MET A 81 -3.06 -6.53 -11.14
CA MET A 81 -2.21 -7.72 -11.13
C MET A 81 -2.36 -8.55 -12.40
N GLN A 82 -3.57 -8.71 -12.93
CA GLN A 82 -3.83 -9.46 -14.17
C GLN A 82 -3.41 -8.70 -15.44
N THR A 83 -3.25 -7.38 -15.35
CA THR A 83 -2.92 -6.50 -16.48
C THR A 83 -1.49 -5.96 -16.35
N THR A 84 -1.33 -4.78 -15.75
CA THR A 84 -0.07 -4.04 -15.65
C THR A 84 1.04 -4.86 -15.02
N TYR A 85 0.86 -5.37 -13.80
CA TYR A 85 1.96 -6.01 -13.07
C TYR A 85 2.42 -7.31 -13.74
N LYS A 86 1.48 -8.14 -14.22
CA LYS A 86 1.78 -9.32 -15.03
C LYS A 86 2.59 -8.99 -16.27
N ARG A 87 2.21 -7.93 -17.01
CA ARG A 87 2.95 -7.51 -18.21
C ARG A 87 4.37 -7.08 -17.88
N PHE A 88 4.56 -6.28 -16.84
CA PHE A 88 5.90 -5.88 -16.41
C PHE A 88 6.76 -7.11 -16.05
N VAL A 89 6.27 -8.00 -15.18
CA VAL A 89 6.99 -9.22 -14.79
C VAL A 89 7.45 -10.06 -16.00
N PHE A 90 6.64 -10.14 -17.06
CA PHE A 90 6.97 -10.96 -18.22
C PHE A 90 7.79 -10.27 -19.31
N ASN A 91 7.91 -8.95 -19.28
CA ASN A 91 8.59 -8.19 -20.34
C ASN A 91 9.85 -7.46 -19.84
N THR A 92 10.11 -7.43 -18.53
CA THR A 92 11.41 -7.00 -18.00
C THR A 92 12.41 -8.15 -17.99
N ASP A 93 13.68 -7.81 -18.17
CA ASP A 93 14.78 -8.77 -18.04
C ASP A 93 15.15 -9.07 -16.57
N SER A 94 16.19 -9.88 -16.39
CA SER A 94 16.69 -10.29 -15.08
C SER A 94 17.33 -9.16 -14.25
N THR A 95 17.51 -7.96 -14.81
CA THR A 95 18.03 -6.81 -14.05
C THR A 95 16.98 -6.22 -13.10
N VAL A 96 15.72 -6.66 -13.20
CA VAL A 96 14.60 -6.23 -12.35
C VAL A 96 14.15 -7.34 -11.42
N LYS A 97 14.07 -7.06 -10.12
CA LYS A 97 13.49 -7.96 -9.11
C LYS A 97 12.14 -7.48 -8.64
N TYR A 98 11.19 -8.41 -8.55
CA TYR A 98 9.83 -8.15 -8.10
C TYR A 98 9.60 -8.69 -6.69
N TYR A 99 9.00 -7.86 -5.83
CA TYR A 99 8.59 -8.22 -4.48
C TYR A 99 7.08 -8.06 -4.35
N PHE A 100 6.39 -9.17 -4.13
CA PHE A 100 4.94 -9.20 -3.92
C PHE A 100 4.66 -9.31 -2.41
N ILE A 101 4.12 -8.25 -1.84
CA ILE A 101 3.88 -8.13 -0.40
C ILE A 101 2.39 -7.91 -0.14
N THR A 102 1.78 -8.81 0.63
CA THR A 102 0.40 -8.60 1.08
C THR A 102 0.37 -7.46 2.10
N ASP A 103 -0.58 -6.55 1.98
CA ASP A 103 -0.71 -5.36 2.83
C ASP A 103 -0.99 -5.69 4.31
N SER A 104 -1.46 -6.90 4.59
CA SER A 104 -1.82 -7.38 5.92
C SER A 104 -1.84 -8.91 5.94
N TYR A 105 -2.06 -9.50 7.12
CA TYR A 105 -2.36 -10.94 7.22
C TYR A 105 -3.79 -11.28 6.76
N ASP A 106 -4.64 -10.28 6.48
CA ASP A 106 -6.01 -10.51 6.03
C ASP A 106 -6.02 -10.98 4.58
N GLY A 107 -6.65 -12.14 4.33
CA GLY A 107 -6.66 -12.74 2.99
C GLY A 107 -5.41 -13.53 2.62
N ILE A 108 -4.45 -13.71 3.54
CA ILE A 108 -3.22 -14.49 3.33
C ILE A 108 -3.48 -15.89 2.77
N LYS A 109 -4.59 -16.53 3.18
CA LYS A 109 -5.02 -17.85 2.69
C LYS A 109 -5.33 -17.92 1.19
N TYR A 110 -5.62 -16.78 0.58
CA TYR A 110 -5.94 -16.67 -0.85
C TYR A 110 -4.73 -16.19 -1.66
N ASN A 111 -3.62 -15.85 -1.00
CA ASN A 111 -2.51 -15.17 -1.65
C ASN A 111 -1.88 -16.01 -2.77
N GLU A 112 -1.56 -17.27 -2.47
CA GLU A 112 -0.97 -18.19 -3.44
C GLU A 112 -1.88 -18.42 -4.65
N SER A 113 -3.16 -18.69 -4.42
CA SER A 113 -4.12 -18.90 -5.51
C SER A 113 -4.36 -17.64 -6.33
N PHE A 114 -4.39 -16.48 -5.69
CA PHE A 114 -4.48 -15.17 -6.34
C PHE A 114 -3.30 -14.92 -7.28
N LEU A 115 -2.06 -15.05 -6.78
CA LEU A 115 -0.85 -14.88 -7.59
C LEU A 115 -0.78 -15.87 -8.75
N LYS A 116 -1.08 -17.15 -8.48
CA LYS A 116 -1.15 -18.20 -9.51
C LYS A 116 -2.16 -17.86 -10.60
N SER A 117 -3.33 -17.32 -10.24
CA SER A 117 -4.35 -16.88 -11.22
C SER A 117 -3.88 -15.70 -12.08
N CYS A 118 -2.94 -14.90 -11.57
CA CYS A 118 -2.31 -13.81 -12.32
C CYS A 118 -1.12 -14.30 -13.18
N GLY A 119 -0.72 -15.58 -13.06
CA GLY A 119 0.48 -16.12 -13.70
C GLY A 119 1.78 -15.73 -13.00
N ILE A 120 1.71 -15.17 -11.79
CA ILE A 120 2.87 -14.68 -11.02
C ILE A 120 3.25 -15.77 -10.03
N LYS A 121 4.53 -16.16 -10.02
CA LYS A 121 5.08 -17.20 -9.14
C LYS A 121 6.36 -16.68 -8.49
N PRO A 122 6.27 -15.93 -7.38
CA PRO A 122 7.48 -15.43 -6.72
C PRO A 122 8.15 -16.56 -5.94
N ASP A 123 9.48 -16.50 -5.81
CA ASP A 123 10.25 -17.46 -5.00
C ASP A 123 9.86 -17.41 -3.52
N LYS A 124 9.47 -16.22 -3.05
CA LYS A 124 8.99 -15.96 -1.69
C LYS A 124 7.75 -15.09 -1.73
N MET A 125 6.75 -15.46 -0.93
CA MET A 125 5.56 -14.66 -0.69
C MET A 125 5.70 -13.94 0.65
N TYR A 126 5.47 -12.63 0.68
CA TYR A 126 5.56 -11.84 1.91
C TYR A 126 4.20 -11.28 2.34
N TYR A 127 4.05 -11.02 3.63
CA TYR A 127 2.93 -10.22 4.16
C TYR A 127 3.43 -9.24 5.23
N LEU A 128 2.89 -8.03 5.21
CA LEU A 128 3.22 -6.98 6.17
C LEU A 128 2.71 -7.35 7.55
N LYS A 129 3.61 -7.31 8.53
CA LYS A 129 3.29 -7.48 9.95
C LYS A 129 2.90 -6.17 10.63
N ASP A 130 3.35 -5.04 10.12
CA ASP A 130 3.14 -3.75 10.77
C ASP A 130 1.72 -3.20 10.61
N THR A 131 1.20 -2.66 11.71
CA THR A 131 -0.09 -1.97 11.76
C THR A 131 0.11 -0.47 11.75
N PHE A 132 -0.08 0.18 10.59
CA PHE A 132 -0.24 1.64 10.52
C PHE A 132 -1.73 1.96 10.47
N ASN A 133 -2.17 2.91 11.29
CA ASN A 133 -3.61 3.20 11.47
C ASN A 133 -4.16 4.24 10.48
N ILE A 134 -3.38 5.26 10.11
CA ILE A 134 -3.80 6.35 9.21
C ILE A 134 -2.72 6.56 8.15
N ASN A 135 -3.11 6.77 6.89
CA ASN A 135 -2.18 6.99 5.76
C ASN A 135 -1.07 5.93 5.70
N LYS A 136 -1.45 4.68 5.92
CA LYS A 136 -0.54 3.54 6.05
C LYS A 136 0.45 3.48 4.89
N GLU A 137 -0.04 3.62 3.68
CA GLU A 137 0.74 3.53 2.46
C GLU A 137 1.77 4.66 2.38
N ASN A 138 1.35 5.92 2.59
CA ASN A 138 2.28 7.06 2.67
C ASN A 138 3.35 6.87 3.74
N ASN A 139 2.97 6.38 4.92
CA ASN A 139 3.90 6.17 6.02
C ASN A 139 4.93 5.08 5.71
N ILE A 140 4.51 3.97 5.09
CA ILE A 140 5.40 2.92 4.62
C ILE A 140 6.42 3.50 3.64
N VAL A 141 5.96 4.23 2.61
CA VAL A 141 6.85 4.78 1.59
C VAL A 141 7.82 5.79 2.18
N ASN A 142 7.33 6.74 2.98
CA ASN A 142 8.16 7.78 3.60
C ASN A 142 9.14 7.22 4.64
N TYR A 143 8.85 6.08 5.26
CA TYR A 143 9.78 5.41 6.17
C TYR A 143 10.92 4.71 5.40
N ILE A 144 10.56 4.00 4.31
CA ILE A 144 11.54 3.30 3.48
C ILE A 144 12.45 4.31 2.76
N PHE A 145 11.85 5.35 2.18
CA PHE A 145 12.51 6.38 1.39
C PHE A 145 12.32 7.77 2.02
N PRO A 146 13.06 8.10 3.09
CA PRO A 146 12.98 9.42 3.72
C PRO A 146 13.44 10.50 2.74
N SER A 147 12.73 11.63 2.73
CA SER A 147 12.92 12.75 1.79
C SER A 147 12.33 14.01 2.41
N ASP A 148 12.85 15.18 2.03
CA ASP A 148 12.30 16.48 2.46
C ASP A 148 10.87 16.64 1.93
N ASP A 149 10.66 16.32 0.64
CA ASP A 149 9.34 16.19 0.05
C ASP A 149 8.71 14.83 0.41
N LYS A 150 7.76 14.85 1.33
CA LYS A 150 7.01 13.65 1.72
C LYS A 150 6.00 13.25 0.65
N ILE A 151 5.86 11.94 0.45
CA ILE A 151 4.77 11.35 -0.32
C ILE A 151 3.44 11.63 0.41
N THR A 152 2.49 12.23 -0.29
CA THR A 152 1.22 12.72 0.26
C THR A 152 -0.02 12.03 -0.32
N GLY A 153 0.11 11.24 -1.39
CA GLY A 153 -1.06 10.73 -2.13
C GLY A 153 -1.16 9.23 -2.34
N GLU A 154 -0.37 8.37 -1.68
CA GLU A 154 -0.69 6.94 -1.70
C GLU A 154 -2.02 6.68 -1.00
N PHE A 155 -2.96 6.11 -1.74
CA PHE A 155 -4.33 5.86 -1.29
C PHE A 155 -4.69 4.40 -1.56
N GLY A 156 -4.70 3.60 -0.50
CA GLY A 156 -5.08 2.19 -0.54
C GLY A 156 -4.15 1.34 -1.43
N VAL A 157 -4.61 0.14 -1.76
CA VAL A 157 -3.86 -0.85 -2.54
C VAL A 157 -4.55 -1.14 -3.89
N PRO A 158 -3.78 -1.53 -4.93
CA PRO A 158 -2.36 -1.84 -4.90
C PRO A 158 -1.49 -0.58 -5.05
N ILE A 159 -0.33 -0.56 -4.39
CA ILE A 159 0.74 0.41 -4.64
C ILE A 159 1.94 -0.28 -5.25
N SER A 160 2.69 0.46 -6.07
CA SER A 160 3.93 0.00 -6.69
C SER A 160 5.06 0.97 -6.40
N LEU A 161 6.21 0.45 -5.95
CA LEU A 161 7.42 1.22 -5.72
C LEU A 161 8.46 0.79 -6.76
N VAL A 162 8.85 1.71 -7.63
CA VAL A 162 9.85 1.49 -8.68
C VAL A 162 11.17 2.09 -8.20
N ILE A 163 12.19 1.26 -8.05
CA ILE A 163 13.41 1.62 -7.32
C ILE A 163 14.64 1.30 -8.17
N SER A 164 15.55 2.27 -8.28
CA SER A 164 16.81 2.13 -9.00
C SER A 164 17.80 1.19 -8.31
N LYS A 165 18.83 0.76 -9.04
CA LYS A 165 20.03 0.09 -8.50
C LYS A 165 20.68 0.89 -7.34
N ASN A 166 20.62 2.21 -7.40
CA ASN A 166 21.14 3.13 -6.37
C ASN A 166 20.11 3.51 -5.29
N ASN A 167 19.05 2.70 -5.11
CA ASN A 167 18.05 2.85 -4.05
C ASN A 167 17.22 4.14 -4.10
N LYS A 168 17.23 4.85 -5.23
CA LYS A 168 16.29 5.96 -5.50
C LYS A 168 14.91 5.43 -5.90
N LEU A 169 13.86 5.91 -5.24
CA LEU A 169 12.47 5.71 -5.62
C LEU A 169 12.09 6.63 -6.78
N LYS A 170 11.45 6.11 -7.82
CA LYS A 170 10.84 6.92 -8.88
C LYS A 170 9.56 7.58 -8.35
N LYS A 171 9.47 8.90 -8.51
CA LYS A 171 8.37 9.73 -7.99
C LYS A 171 7.68 10.51 -9.10
N ALA A 172 6.45 10.92 -8.85
CA ALA A 172 5.65 11.73 -9.76
C ALA A 172 4.68 12.64 -9.01
N TYR A 173 4.27 13.72 -9.67
CA TYR A 173 3.08 14.47 -9.32
C TYR A 173 1.90 13.92 -10.09
N ILE A 174 0.79 13.66 -9.39
CA ILE A 174 -0.45 13.17 -9.98
C ILE A 174 -1.56 14.14 -9.60
N SER A 175 -2.25 14.67 -10.59
CA SER A 175 -3.44 15.49 -10.40
C SER A 175 -4.69 14.60 -10.40
N ILE A 176 -5.57 14.81 -9.42
CA ILE A 176 -6.86 14.13 -9.34
C ILE A 176 -7.94 15.20 -9.26
N ASP A 177 -8.87 15.18 -10.22
CA ASP A 177 -10.07 16.01 -10.18
C ASP A 177 -11.19 15.25 -9.47
N TYR A 178 -11.63 15.79 -8.32
CA TYR A 178 -12.72 15.24 -7.53
C TYR A 178 -14.09 15.84 -7.90
N GLY A 179 -14.16 16.69 -8.92
CA GLY A 179 -15.36 17.41 -9.35
C GLY A 179 -15.64 18.68 -8.56
N ASN A 180 -14.95 18.88 -7.42
CA ASN A 180 -14.95 20.11 -6.63
C ASN A 180 -13.60 20.84 -6.67
N GLY A 181 -12.66 20.37 -7.50
CA GLY A 181 -11.32 20.92 -7.64
C GLY A 181 -10.29 19.86 -8.01
N VAL A 182 -9.22 20.33 -8.66
CA VAL A 182 -8.05 19.51 -8.98
C VAL A 182 -7.08 19.56 -7.81
N HIS A 183 -6.76 18.39 -7.25
CA HIS A 183 -5.78 18.22 -6.20
C HIS A 183 -4.54 17.54 -6.75
N GLN A 184 -3.36 18.11 -6.47
CA GLN A 184 -2.09 17.52 -6.88
C GLN A 184 -1.45 16.77 -5.70
N TYR A 185 -0.98 15.56 -5.97
CA TYR A 185 -0.33 14.70 -4.99
C TYR A 185 1.08 14.33 -5.41
N PHE A 186 2.01 14.35 -4.47
CA PHE A 186 3.34 13.80 -4.68
C PHE A 186 3.35 12.32 -4.27
N LYS A 187 3.71 11.44 -5.20
CA LYS A 187 3.52 9.98 -5.08
C LYS A 187 4.73 9.19 -5.57
N ALA A 188 4.84 7.93 -5.12
CA ALA A 188 5.64 6.96 -5.83
C ALA A 188 5.01 6.76 -7.21
N MET A 189 5.83 6.74 -8.27
CA MET A 189 5.33 6.60 -9.64
C MET A 189 4.59 5.27 -9.80
N PRO A 190 3.27 5.28 -10.08
CA PRO A 190 2.54 4.06 -10.38
C PRO A 190 3.15 3.36 -11.60
N LEU A 191 3.32 2.03 -11.51
CA LEU A 191 4.01 1.26 -12.55
C LEU A 191 3.33 1.39 -13.93
N PHE A 192 2.01 1.60 -13.96
CA PHE A 192 1.27 1.73 -15.20
C PHE A 192 1.56 3.00 -16.00
N TYR A 193 2.21 4.02 -15.40
CA TYR A 193 2.65 5.23 -16.09
C TYR A 193 4.04 5.09 -16.72
N LEU A 194 4.80 4.04 -16.40
CA LEU A 194 6.07 3.80 -17.08
C LEU A 194 5.83 3.45 -18.56
N LYS A 195 6.55 4.14 -19.44
CA LYS A 195 6.35 4.09 -20.90
C LYS A 195 6.79 2.78 -21.55
N ASN A 196 7.77 2.10 -20.96
CA ASN A 196 8.31 0.85 -21.47
C ASN A 196 8.83 -0.05 -20.34
N TYR A 197 9.30 -1.23 -20.71
CA TYR A 197 9.83 -2.25 -19.80
C TYR A 197 11.35 -2.15 -19.60
N ASN A 198 12.03 -1.16 -20.19
CA ASN A 198 13.47 -0.98 -20.05
C ASN A 198 13.80 -0.03 -18.88
N PHE A 199 14.23 -0.59 -17.76
CA PHE A 199 14.49 0.19 -16.54
C PHE A 199 15.77 1.03 -16.61
N ASP A 200 16.69 0.72 -17.54
CA ASP A 200 17.89 1.53 -17.76
C ASP A 200 17.55 2.89 -18.42
N GLU A 201 16.39 3.01 -19.09
CA GLU A 201 15.92 4.26 -19.71
C GLU A 201 15.17 5.18 -18.73
N ILE A 202 14.85 4.69 -17.52
CA ILE A 202 14.11 5.47 -16.53
C ILE A 202 15.05 6.49 -15.87
N ASN A 203 14.76 7.77 -16.06
CA ASN A 203 15.42 8.82 -15.27
C ASN A 203 14.77 8.92 -13.88
N PHE A 204 15.43 8.35 -12.86
CA PHE A 204 14.94 8.35 -11.48
C PHE A 204 15.03 9.71 -10.77
N ASP A 205 15.85 10.64 -11.28
CA ASP A 205 16.01 11.98 -10.71
C ASP A 205 14.95 12.97 -11.23
N LYS A 206 14.38 12.69 -12.41
CA LYS A 206 13.28 13.48 -12.96
C LYS A 206 11.95 13.10 -12.28
N ILE A 207 11.34 14.07 -11.62
CA ILE A 207 9.94 13.97 -11.18
C ILE A 207 9.04 14.26 -12.39
N GLU A 208 8.18 13.32 -12.72
CA GLU A 208 7.22 13.46 -13.84
C GLU A 208 5.90 14.05 -13.34
N ILE A 209 5.21 14.76 -14.23
CA ILE A 209 3.85 15.24 -14.00
C ILE A 209 2.95 14.37 -14.87
N GLU A 210 2.20 13.49 -14.22
CA GLU A 210 1.33 12.55 -14.90
C GLU A 210 -0.03 13.20 -15.23
N PRO A 211 -0.74 12.69 -16.25
CA PRO A 211 -2.01 13.26 -16.66
C PRO A 211 -3.04 13.22 -15.52
N GLU A 212 -3.94 14.20 -15.56
CA GLU A 212 -5.01 14.33 -14.59
C GLU A 212 -5.96 13.12 -14.64
N ILE A 213 -6.25 12.56 -13.46
CA ILE A 213 -7.23 11.50 -13.30
C ILE A 213 -8.55 12.13 -12.88
N ASN A 214 -9.59 11.99 -13.71
CA ASN A 214 -10.93 12.39 -13.30
C ASN A 214 -11.56 11.30 -12.40
N TRP A 215 -11.74 11.61 -11.12
CA TRP A 215 -12.22 10.67 -10.13
C TRP A 215 -13.70 10.29 -10.31
N GLU A 216 -14.50 11.18 -10.91
CA GLU A 216 -15.93 10.91 -11.16
C GLU A 216 -16.12 9.76 -12.16
N ILE A 217 -15.17 9.58 -13.09
CA ILE A 217 -15.16 8.45 -14.03
C ILE A 217 -14.77 7.15 -13.31
N CYS A 218 -13.95 7.23 -12.26
CA CYS A 218 -13.46 6.08 -11.51
C CYS A 218 -14.38 5.64 -10.35
N SER A 219 -15.40 6.42 -9.99
CA SER A 219 -16.35 6.08 -8.93
C SER A 219 -17.69 5.60 -9.52
N PRO A 220 -17.93 4.28 -9.63
CA PRO A 220 -19.10 3.72 -10.30
C PRO A 220 -20.45 3.98 -9.58
N ASN A 221 -20.45 4.74 -8.48
CA ASN A 221 -21.62 4.95 -7.63
C ASN A 221 -22.34 6.29 -7.83
N LYS A 222 -21.88 7.19 -8.71
CA LYS A 222 -22.75 8.29 -9.17
C LYS A 222 -23.60 7.77 -10.33
N LYS A 223 -24.78 7.24 -10.01
CA LYS A 223 -25.86 7.09 -11.01
C LYS A 223 -26.03 8.44 -11.69
N LYS A 224 -25.80 8.48 -13.00
CA LYS A 224 -26.35 9.53 -13.87
C LYS A 224 -27.87 9.45 -13.85
#